data_AF-A0A2H6ER01-F1
#
_entry.id   AF-A0A2H6ER01-F1
#
_cell.length_a   1.000
_cell.length_b   1.000
_cell.length_c   1.000
_cell.angle_alpha   90.00
_cell.angle_beta   90.00
_cell.angle_gamma   90.00
#
_symmetry.space_group_name_H-M   'P 1'
#
loop_
_entity.id
_entity.type
_entity.pdbx_description
1 polymer ?
#
loop_
_entity_poly.entity_id
_entity_poly.type
_entity_poly.pdbx_seq_one_letter_code
_entity_poly.pdbx_strand_id
1 'polypeptide(L)'
;MNLKSTLLIFIDGLGIGKADKKINPFFKYKFKIFTEYFNQIPSLSNRYIEKDETAFLFPTDAHLGIPGLPQSGTGQTSIFCGINAAKKIGKHFGPYPYSTLIPIIEKKNIFEEFLRLNKKVAFANAYPSIFFDYVNKGRRRLSVSTLSCILSNVKLRSSTDLRHSNAVSAEIDNEYWVKKLHYKIPIILPKTAAKRLLRLTERNHFTMFEYFHTDHLGHGRNKGDMEERLSVLDDFLFYVFTHIENDTNLIVCSDHGNLEDISVKTHTRNPALTITIGKDAKILRRKIKHLYDIKKAILGLYK
;
A
#
# COMPACT_ATOMS: atom_id res chain seq x y z
N MET A 1 11.09 -26.09 6.68
CA MET A 1 9.95 -25.17 6.93
C MET A 1 10.10 -23.98 6.00
N ASN A 2 9.02 -23.55 5.33
CA ASN A 2 9.07 -22.37 4.50
C ASN A 2 9.32 -21.11 5.35
N LEU A 3 9.91 -20.08 4.73
CA LEU A 3 10.19 -18.81 5.39
C LEU A 3 8.87 -18.13 5.78
N LYS A 4 8.66 -17.85 7.07
CA LYS A 4 7.55 -16.98 7.50
C LYS A 4 7.74 -15.61 6.86
N SER A 5 6.73 -15.19 6.08
CA SER A 5 6.80 -13.99 5.26
C SER A 5 5.62 -13.06 5.54
N THR A 6 5.84 -11.75 5.41
CA THR A 6 4.79 -10.74 5.47
C THR A 6 4.86 -9.86 4.24
N LEU A 7 3.75 -9.80 3.51
CA LEU A 7 3.55 -8.88 2.41
C LEU A 7 2.67 -7.72 2.88
N LEU A 8 3.18 -6.50 2.73
CA LEU A 8 2.41 -5.27 2.89
C LEU A 8 2.15 -4.64 1.52
N ILE A 9 0.89 -4.59 1.10
CA ILE A 9 0.47 -3.80 -0.05
C ILE A 9 -0.12 -2.49 0.46
N PHE A 10 0.63 -1.41 0.31
CA PHE A 10 0.16 -0.07 0.65
C PHE A 10 -0.52 0.56 -0.57
N ILE A 11 -1.78 0.96 -0.42
CA ILE A 11 -2.58 1.61 -1.47
C ILE A 11 -2.97 3.00 -0.99
N ASP A 12 -2.48 4.03 -1.67
CA ASP A 12 -2.69 5.44 -1.29
C ASP A 12 -4.14 5.87 -1.56
N GLY A 13 -4.80 6.51 -0.60
CA GLY A 13 -6.15 7.06 -0.80
C GLY A 13 -7.28 6.04 -0.99
N LEU A 14 -7.21 4.88 -0.35
CA LEU A 14 -8.27 3.86 -0.33
C LEU A 14 -9.09 3.89 0.98
N GLY A 15 -10.32 4.40 0.95
CA GLY A 15 -11.23 4.44 2.11
C GLY A 15 -12.44 3.51 1.99
N ILE A 16 -13.29 3.51 3.04
CA ILE A 16 -14.60 2.84 3.04
C ILE A 16 -15.72 3.88 2.96
N GLY A 17 -16.35 3.96 1.79
CA GLY A 17 -17.33 5.01 1.44
C GLY A 17 -18.79 4.57 1.47
N LYS A 18 -19.67 5.41 0.93
CA LYS A 18 -21.10 5.09 0.79
C LYS A 18 -21.33 3.98 -0.24
N ALA A 19 -22.40 3.22 -0.05
CA ALA A 19 -22.87 2.25 -1.04
C ALA A 19 -23.59 2.97 -2.19
N ASP A 20 -22.83 3.53 -3.12
CA ASP A 20 -23.36 4.34 -4.22
C ASP A 20 -22.56 4.13 -5.51
N LYS A 21 -23.21 3.59 -6.55
CA LYS A 21 -22.61 3.28 -7.85
C LYS A 21 -22.20 4.53 -8.65
N LYS A 22 -22.71 5.72 -8.32
CA LYS A 22 -22.38 6.97 -9.02
C LYS A 22 -21.06 7.56 -8.53
N ILE A 23 -20.74 7.40 -7.25
CA ILE A 23 -19.57 8.05 -6.62
C ILE A 23 -18.51 7.06 -6.10
N ASN A 24 -18.88 5.81 -5.79
CA ASN A 24 -17.97 4.83 -5.21
C ASN A 24 -17.54 3.80 -6.27
N PRO A 25 -16.27 3.81 -6.71
CA PRO A 25 -15.74 2.89 -7.71
C PRO A 25 -15.89 1.42 -7.34
N PHE A 26 -15.89 1.05 -6.05
CA PHE A 26 -16.08 -0.34 -5.63
C PHE A 26 -17.45 -0.87 -6.07
N PHE A 27 -18.49 -0.04 -5.97
CA PHE A 27 -19.85 -0.38 -6.37
C PHE A 27 -20.09 -0.22 -7.87
N LYS A 28 -19.43 0.77 -8.49
CA LYS A 28 -19.53 1.03 -9.92
C LYS A 28 -18.89 -0.10 -10.74
N TYR A 29 -17.64 -0.43 -10.44
CA TYR A 29 -16.84 -1.38 -11.22
C TYR A 29 -16.85 -2.80 -10.65
N LYS A 30 -17.48 -3.03 -9.48
CA LYS A 30 -17.66 -4.35 -8.86
C LYS A 30 -16.34 -5.13 -8.74
N PHE A 31 -15.44 -4.60 -7.91
CA PHE A 31 -14.12 -5.21 -7.70
C PHE A 31 -14.24 -6.68 -7.27
N LYS A 32 -13.55 -7.58 -7.98
CA LYS A 32 -13.49 -9.02 -7.75
C LYS A 32 -13.01 -9.36 -6.34
N ILE A 33 -12.07 -8.59 -5.79
CA ILE A 33 -11.66 -8.78 -4.40
C ILE A 33 -12.83 -8.65 -3.42
N PHE A 34 -13.85 -7.87 -3.75
CA PHE A 34 -15.03 -7.73 -2.91
C PHE A 34 -16.14 -8.69 -3.31
N THR A 35 -16.48 -8.78 -4.60
CA THR A 35 -17.63 -9.57 -5.06
C THR A 35 -17.37 -11.06 -5.11
N GLU A 36 -16.13 -11.49 -5.37
CA GLU A 36 -15.78 -12.91 -5.52
C GLU A 36 -14.98 -13.43 -4.32
N TYR A 37 -14.04 -12.65 -3.79
CA TYR A 37 -13.22 -13.11 -2.66
C TYR A 37 -13.95 -12.95 -1.31
N PHE A 38 -14.46 -11.75 -1.02
CA PHE A 38 -15.21 -11.48 0.23
C PHE A 38 -16.72 -11.72 0.13
N ASN A 39 -17.26 -11.92 -1.07
CA ASN A 39 -18.71 -11.97 -1.37
C ASN A 39 -19.52 -10.74 -0.89
N GLN A 40 -18.84 -9.65 -0.53
CA GLN A 40 -19.43 -8.44 0.03
C GLN A 40 -18.57 -7.22 -0.29
N ILE A 41 -19.22 -6.11 -0.70
CA ILE A 41 -18.56 -4.82 -0.95
C ILE A 41 -18.60 -3.97 0.34
N PRO A 42 -17.45 -3.49 0.84
CA PRO A 42 -17.42 -2.68 2.05
C PRO A 42 -18.11 -1.32 1.84
N SER A 43 -18.82 -0.87 2.87
CA SER A 43 -19.47 0.44 2.88
C SER A 43 -19.52 1.01 4.29
N LEU A 44 -19.96 2.27 4.43
CA LEU A 44 -20.17 2.87 5.75
C LEU A 44 -21.20 2.11 6.61
N SER A 45 -22.16 1.39 6.01
CA SER A 45 -23.10 0.52 6.74
C SER A 45 -22.55 -0.88 7.00
N ASN A 46 -21.57 -1.34 6.22
CA ASN A 46 -20.90 -2.63 6.39
C ASN A 46 -19.39 -2.47 6.34
N ARG A 47 -18.81 -1.95 7.44
CA ARG A 47 -17.39 -1.59 7.52
C ARG A 47 -16.48 -2.76 7.87
N TYR A 48 -17.04 -3.85 8.39
CA TYR A 48 -16.32 -5.03 8.84
C TYR A 48 -16.83 -6.23 8.05
N ILE A 49 -15.95 -6.88 7.31
CA ILE A 49 -16.26 -8.09 6.56
C ILE A 49 -15.28 -9.17 6.96
N GLU A 50 -15.81 -10.34 7.27
CA GLU A 50 -15.07 -11.55 7.57
C GLU A 50 -15.50 -12.61 6.56
N LYS A 51 -14.53 -13.20 5.85
CA LYS A 51 -14.80 -14.31 4.93
C LYS A 51 -14.84 -15.62 5.72
N ASP A 52 -13.82 -15.81 6.55
CA ASP A 52 -13.57 -16.92 7.45
C ASP A 52 -12.47 -16.48 8.44
N GLU A 53 -11.94 -17.42 9.22
CA GLU A 53 -10.90 -17.17 10.24
C GLU A 53 -9.55 -16.70 9.67
N THR A 54 -9.37 -16.66 8.35
CA THR A 54 -8.12 -16.33 7.67
C THR A 54 -8.15 -15.03 6.88
N ALA A 55 -9.31 -14.36 6.72
CA ALA A 55 -9.41 -13.13 5.93
C ALA A 55 -10.43 -12.13 6.48
N PHE A 56 -9.95 -10.91 6.75
CA PHE A 56 -10.73 -9.82 7.35
C PHE A 56 -10.52 -8.51 6.59
N LEU A 57 -11.60 -7.75 6.41
CA LEU A 57 -11.61 -6.37 5.94
C LEU A 57 -12.23 -5.48 7.00
N PHE A 58 -11.59 -4.36 7.31
CA PHE A 58 -12.01 -3.50 8.42
C PHE A 58 -11.53 -2.04 8.24
N PRO A 59 -12.15 -1.06 8.93
CA PRO A 59 -11.69 0.31 8.94
C PRO A 59 -10.49 0.48 9.86
N THR A 60 -9.53 1.30 9.44
CA THR A 60 -8.45 1.82 10.27
C THR A 60 -8.60 3.33 10.41
N ASP A 61 -8.44 3.85 11.63
CA ASP A 61 -8.55 5.29 11.89
C ASP A 61 -7.38 6.07 11.30
N ALA A 62 -7.69 6.93 10.32
CA ALA A 62 -6.78 7.86 9.66
C ALA A 62 -6.85 9.29 10.24
N HIS A 63 -7.80 9.59 11.12
CA HIS A 63 -7.96 10.93 11.73
C HIS A 63 -6.92 11.19 12.80
N LEU A 64 -6.44 10.12 13.46
CA LEU A 64 -5.35 10.17 14.44
C LEU A 64 -5.64 11.11 15.62
N GLY A 65 -6.90 11.43 15.87
CA GLY A 65 -7.35 12.39 16.89
C GLY A 65 -6.93 13.83 16.64
N ILE A 66 -6.62 14.20 15.39
CA ILE A 66 -6.16 15.56 15.01
C ILE A 66 -7.15 16.20 14.03
N PRO A 67 -7.55 17.46 14.23
CA PRO A 67 -8.41 18.19 13.29
C PRO A 67 -7.81 18.29 11.89
N GLY A 68 -8.70 18.41 10.90
CA GLY A 68 -8.35 18.47 9.48
C GLY A 68 -8.68 17.18 8.74
N LEU A 69 -8.28 17.12 7.47
CA LEU A 69 -8.36 15.90 6.67
C LEU A 69 -7.06 15.11 6.85
N PRO A 70 -7.13 13.77 6.94
CA PRO A 70 -5.96 12.91 6.85
C PRO A 70 -5.11 13.24 5.62
N GLN A 71 -3.78 13.14 5.72
CA GLN A 71 -2.83 13.47 4.65
C GLN A 71 -1.70 12.45 4.57
N SER A 72 -1.16 12.23 3.37
CA SER A 72 -0.26 11.11 3.11
C SER A 72 1.07 11.17 3.88
N GLY A 73 1.68 12.36 4.00
CA GLY A 73 2.95 12.51 4.74
C GLY A 73 2.86 12.04 6.20
N THR A 74 1.84 12.49 6.93
CA THR A 74 1.56 12.07 8.32
C THR A 74 0.95 10.68 8.41
N GLY A 75 0.08 10.30 7.48
CA GLY A 75 -0.56 9.00 7.45
C GLY A 75 0.46 7.87 7.22
N GLN A 76 1.23 7.97 6.15
CA GLN A 76 2.32 7.03 5.85
C GLN A 76 3.40 7.00 6.94
N THR A 77 3.80 8.16 7.51
CA THR A 77 4.73 8.16 8.65
C THR A 77 4.15 7.37 9.82
N SER A 78 2.84 7.50 10.06
CA SER A 78 2.19 6.75 11.13
C SER A 78 2.23 5.24 10.87
N ILE A 79 1.88 4.82 9.65
CA ILE A 79 1.95 3.42 9.22
C ILE A 79 3.37 2.87 9.37
N PHE A 80 4.36 3.51 8.74
CA PHE A 80 5.70 2.94 8.60
C PHE A 80 6.58 3.11 9.84
N CYS A 81 6.31 4.11 10.70
CA CYS A 81 7.10 4.36 11.90
C CYS A 81 6.41 3.91 13.19
N GLY A 82 5.12 3.58 13.15
CA GLY A 82 4.33 3.16 14.31
C GLY A 82 4.19 4.23 15.38
N ILE A 83 4.09 5.50 14.96
CA ILE A 83 3.86 6.65 15.85
C ILE A 83 2.67 7.47 15.34
N ASN A 84 1.96 8.19 16.22
CA ASN A 84 0.97 9.15 15.75
C ASN A 84 1.68 10.41 15.21
N ALA A 85 1.97 10.44 13.91
CA ALA A 85 2.76 11.50 13.31
C ALA A 85 2.01 12.83 13.23
N ALA A 86 0.71 12.81 12.94
CA ALA A 86 -0.11 14.02 12.93
C ALA A 86 -0.14 14.68 14.32
N LYS A 87 -0.31 13.88 15.38
CA LYS A 87 -0.24 14.37 16.77
C LYS A 87 1.15 14.90 17.12
N LYS A 88 2.22 14.26 16.63
CA LYS A 88 3.60 14.69 16.87
C LYS A 88 3.90 16.09 16.30
N ILE A 89 3.27 16.46 15.19
CA ILE A 89 3.47 17.78 14.55
C ILE A 89 2.28 18.74 14.73
N GLY A 90 1.22 18.31 15.43
CA GLY A 90 0.01 19.08 15.72
C GLY A 90 -0.96 19.28 14.54
N LYS A 91 -0.75 18.62 13.40
CA LYS A 91 -1.61 18.73 12.21
C LYS A 91 -1.42 17.55 11.25
N HIS A 92 -2.37 17.35 10.36
CA HIS A 92 -2.17 16.51 9.17
C HIS A 92 -1.28 17.25 8.16
N PHE A 93 -0.41 16.52 7.47
CA PHE A 93 0.50 17.09 6.46
C PHE A 93 0.85 16.08 5.36
N GLY A 94 0.98 16.57 4.13
CA GLY A 94 1.33 15.76 2.96
C GLY A 94 1.55 16.62 1.71
N PRO A 95 1.88 16.01 0.56
CA PRO A 95 1.98 14.55 0.35
C PRO A 95 3.30 13.94 0.85
N TYR A 96 4.34 14.76 1.06
CA TYR A 96 5.65 14.32 1.52
C TYR A 96 5.76 14.38 3.06
N PRO A 97 6.70 13.65 3.69
CA PRO A 97 6.89 13.75 5.13
C PRO A 97 7.23 15.17 5.57
N TYR A 98 6.68 15.58 6.71
CA TYR A 98 7.07 16.83 7.35
C TYR A 98 8.53 16.75 7.81
N SER A 99 9.29 17.83 7.68
CA SER A 99 10.75 17.83 7.91
C SER A 99 11.15 17.31 9.30
N THR A 100 10.40 17.68 10.35
CA THR A 100 10.67 17.23 11.73
C THR A 100 10.37 15.75 11.98
N LEU A 101 9.69 15.07 11.03
CA LEU A 101 9.46 13.62 11.09
C LEU A 101 10.61 12.82 10.45
N ILE A 102 11.47 13.44 9.63
CA ILE A 102 12.56 12.74 8.93
C ILE A 102 13.50 12.00 9.91
N PRO A 103 13.95 12.60 11.04
CA PRO A 103 14.78 11.87 12.00
C PRO A 103 14.08 10.68 12.67
N ILE A 104 12.73 10.69 12.71
CA ILE A 104 11.94 9.57 13.21
C ILE A 104 11.89 8.46 12.16
N ILE A 105 11.65 8.83 10.90
CA ILE A 105 11.63 7.89 9.76
C ILE A 105 12.97 7.16 9.67
N GLU A 106 14.09 7.89 9.74
CA GLU A 106 15.43 7.32 9.73
C GLU A 106 15.61 6.24 10.80
N LYS A 107 15.15 6.49 12.04
CA LYS A 107 15.42 5.60 13.17
C LYS A 107 14.40 4.49 13.39
N LYS A 108 13.16 4.66 12.90
CA LYS A 108 12.00 3.86 13.31
C LYS A 108 11.17 3.31 12.16
N ASN A 109 11.53 3.55 10.90
CA ASN A 109 10.75 2.98 9.80
C ASN A 109 10.78 1.45 9.85
N ILE A 110 9.77 0.83 9.26
CA ILE A 110 9.54 -0.61 9.34
C ILE A 110 10.70 -1.44 8.76
N PHE A 111 11.37 -0.97 7.70
CA PHE A 111 12.49 -1.70 7.13
C PHE A 111 13.67 -1.74 8.09
N GLU A 112 14.03 -0.60 8.67
CA GLU A 112 15.07 -0.50 9.71
C GLU A 112 14.79 -1.44 10.90
N GLU A 113 13.54 -1.53 11.35
CA GLU A 113 13.16 -2.43 12.46
C GLU A 113 13.32 -3.92 12.09
N PHE A 114 12.95 -4.31 10.86
CA PHE A 114 13.19 -5.68 10.38
C PHE A 114 14.68 -5.98 10.22
N LEU A 115 15.47 -5.03 9.70
CA LEU A 115 16.92 -5.18 9.55
C LEU A 115 17.61 -5.37 10.91
N ARG A 116 17.20 -4.61 11.94
CA ARG A 116 17.68 -4.81 13.33
C ARG A 116 17.37 -6.18 13.91
N LEU A 117 16.31 -6.83 13.45
CA LEU A 117 15.95 -8.20 13.80
C LEU A 117 16.67 -9.26 12.94
N ASN A 118 17.69 -8.86 12.16
CA ASN A 118 18.42 -9.69 11.19
C ASN A 118 17.48 -10.37 10.18
N LYS A 119 16.43 -9.66 9.74
CA LYS A 119 15.45 -10.16 8.78
C LYS A 119 15.67 -9.58 7.39
N LYS A 120 15.56 -10.46 6.38
CA LYS A 120 15.55 -10.08 4.96
C LYS A 120 14.32 -9.24 4.62
N VAL A 121 14.53 -8.10 3.96
CA VAL A 121 13.47 -7.18 3.54
C VAL A 121 13.55 -6.85 2.05
N ALA A 122 12.41 -6.53 1.43
CA ALA A 122 12.36 -6.02 0.07
C ALA A 122 11.31 -4.93 -0.10
N PHE A 123 11.64 -3.91 -0.88
CA PHE A 123 10.67 -3.03 -1.50
C PHE A 123 10.52 -3.42 -2.97
N ALA A 124 9.30 -3.73 -3.39
CA ALA A 124 9.03 -4.39 -4.67
C ALA A 124 9.01 -3.41 -5.85
N ASN A 125 8.71 -2.14 -5.58
CA ASN A 125 8.54 -1.11 -6.60
C ASN A 125 9.82 -0.88 -7.42
N ALA A 126 9.67 -0.93 -8.74
CA ALA A 126 10.69 -0.50 -9.69
C ALA A 126 10.62 1.00 -9.94
N TYR A 127 11.79 1.61 -10.17
CA TYR A 127 11.94 3.02 -10.50
C TYR A 127 12.73 3.20 -11.81
N PRO A 128 12.34 4.13 -12.69
CA PRO A 128 13.06 4.40 -13.92
C PRO A 128 14.37 5.16 -13.66
N SER A 129 15.32 5.14 -14.60
CA SER A 129 16.60 5.86 -14.49
C SER A 129 16.45 7.32 -14.09
N ILE A 130 15.48 8.03 -14.67
CA ILE A 130 15.19 9.44 -14.37
C ILE A 130 14.88 9.69 -12.88
N PHE A 131 14.32 8.70 -12.19
CA PHE A 131 14.09 8.78 -10.75
C PHE A 131 15.40 8.66 -9.96
N PHE A 132 16.30 7.76 -10.37
CA PHE A 132 17.62 7.66 -9.74
C PHE A 132 18.44 8.94 -9.97
N ASP A 133 18.39 9.52 -11.17
CA ASP A 133 19.04 10.81 -11.45
C ASP A 133 18.51 11.92 -10.53
N TYR A 134 17.20 11.94 -10.29
CA TYR A 134 16.55 12.87 -9.37
C TYR A 134 17.09 12.73 -7.94
N VAL A 135 17.19 11.50 -7.42
CA VAL A 135 17.67 11.22 -6.06
C VAL A 135 19.19 11.50 -5.93
N ASN A 136 19.97 11.14 -6.95
CA ASN A 136 21.42 11.36 -6.99
C ASN A 136 21.79 12.84 -7.03
N LYS A 137 20.93 13.69 -7.60
CA LYS A 137 21.03 15.16 -7.53
C LYS A 137 20.68 15.75 -6.14
N GLY A 138 20.58 14.91 -5.10
CA GLY A 138 20.29 15.33 -3.73
C GLY A 138 18.83 15.70 -3.45
N ARG A 139 17.91 15.46 -4.39
CA ARG A 139 16.50 15.81 -4.18
C ARG A 139 15.82 14.80 -3.26
N ARG A 140 14.93 15.29 -2.38
CA ARG A 140 14.33 14.51 -1.28
C ARG A 140 12.82 14.67 -1.12
N ARG A 141 12.10 15.28 -2.09
CA ARG A 141 10.63 15.20 -2.13
C ARG A 141 10.23 13.79 -2.58
N LEU A 142 10.08 12.88 -1.63
CA LEU A 142 9.85 11.45 -1.81
C LEU A 142 8.71 10.99 -0.90
N SER A 143 7.97 9.96 -1.30
CA SER A 143 7.01 9.29 -0.41
C SER A 143 7.73 8.73 0.82
N VAL A 144 7.00 8.54 1.91
CA VAL A 144 7.61 8.07 3.16
C VAL A 144 8.18 6.67 3.00
N SER A 145 7.54 5.81 2.21
CA SER A 145 8.01 4.48 1.84
C SER A 145 9.37 4.51 1.12
N THR A 146 9.48 5.33 0.08
CA THR A 146 10.71 5.53 -0.70
C THR A 146 11.82 6.12 0.15
N LEU A 147 11.50 7.14 0.96
CA LEU A 147 12.46 7.74 1.89
C LEU A 147 12.94 6.74 2.94
N SER A 148 12.05 5.89 3.46
CA SER A 148 12.39 4.82 4.42
C SER A 148 13.38 3.84 3.82
N CYS A 149 13.23 3.48 2.54
CA CYS A 149 14.17 2.61 1.85
C CYS A 149 15.56 3.24 1.75
N ILE A 150 15.63 4.50 1.31
CA ILE A 150 16.92 5.23 1.20
C ILE A 150 17.61 5.32 2.56
N LEU A 151 16.88 5.72 3.60
CA LEU A 151 17.44 5.92 4.94
C LEU A 151 17.88 4.61 5.62
N SER A 152 17.29 3.47 5.24
CA SER A 152 17.65 2.15 5.77
C SER A 152 18.56 1.35 4.84
N ASN A 153 19.06 1.98 3.77
CA ASN A 153 19.88 1.34 2.73
C ASN A 153 19.21 0.09 2.08
N VAL A 154 17.88 0.12 1.97
CA VAL A 154 17.11 -0.92 1.26
C VAL A 154 17.15 -0.61 -0.22
N LYS A 155 17.48 -1.62 -1.03
CA LYS A 155 17.60 -1.49 -2.48
C LYS A 155 16.28 -0.98 -3.09
N LEU A 156 16.34 0.21 -3.72
CA LEU A 156 15.34 0.64 -4.70
C LEU A 156 15.58 -0.11 -6.02
N ARG A 157 14.53 -0.72 -6.56
CA ARG A 157 14.67 -1.61 -7.73
C ARG A 157 14.69 -0.80 -9.02
N SER A 158 15.54 -1.21 -9.93
CA SER A 158 15.79 -0.54 -11.21
C SER A 158 14.95 -1.11 -12.36
N SER A 159 15.05 -0.47 -13.51
CA SER A 159 14.58 -1.02 -14.79
C SER A 159 15.17 -2.41 -15.10
N THR A 160 16.41 -2.68 -14.69
CA THR A 160 17.08 -3.98 -14.85
C THR A 160 16.44 -5.03 -13.95
N ASP A 161 16.10 -4.67 -12.71
CA ASP A 161 15.36 -5.57 -11.81
C ASP A 161 13.98 -5.91 -12.37
N LEU A 162 13.28 -4.92 -12.94
CA LEU A 162 11.98 -5.10 -13.57
C LEU A 162 12.06 -6.04 -14.79
N ARG A 163 13.07 -5.86 -15.64
CA ARG A 163 13.36 -6.73 -16.80
C ARG A 163 13.61 -8.18 -16.38
N HIS A 164 14.37 -8.38 -15.30
CA HIS A 164 14.66 -9.72 -14.74
C HIS A 164 13.55 -10.28 -13.85
N SER A 165 12.34 -9.68 -13.89
CA SER A 165 11.19 -10.13 -13.09
C SER A 165 11.43 -10.12 -11.57
N ASN A 166 12.37 -9.30 -11.10
CA ASN A 166 12.73 -9.14 -9.69
C ASN A 166 12.16 -7.83 -9.11
N ALA A 167 11.18 -7.21 -9.78
CA ALA A 167 10.48 -6.01 -9.34
C ALA A 167 9.07 -5.97 -9.97
N VAL A 168 8.24 -5.05 -9.47
CA VAL A 168 6.92 -4.72 -10.01
C VAL A 168 6.87 -3.21 -10.26
N SER A 169 6.34 -2.78 -11.40
CA SER A 169 6.16 -1.35 -11.66
C SER A 169 5.01 -0.78 -10.83
N ALA A 170 4.99 0.53 -10.59
CA ALA A 170 3.97 1.15 -9.75
C ALA A 170 2.55 1.03 -10.35
N GLU A 171 2.46 0.95 -11.68
CA GLU A 171 1.23 0.72 -12.44
C GLU A 171 0.93 -0.76 -12.71
N ILE A 172 1.75 -1.68 -12.15
CA ILE A 172 1.60 -3.15 -12.19
C ILE A 172 1.94 -3.78 -13.56
N ASP A 173 1.41 -3.27 -14.65
CA ASP A 173 1.42 -3.93 -15.98
C ASP A 173 2.58 -3.51 -16.91
N ASN A 174 3.47 -2.63 -16.45
CA ASN A 174 4.56 -1.99 -17.21
C ASN A 174 4.12 -1.03 -18.33
N GLU A 175 2.82 -0.74 -18.48
CA GLU A 175 2.31 0.03 -19.62
C GLU A 175 2.94 1.43 -19.70
N TYR A 176 3.01 2.14 -18.57
CA TYR A 176 3.62 3.46 -18.49
C TYR A 176 5.10 3.45 -18.91
N TRP A 177 5.83 2.43 -18.47
CA TRP A 177 7.24 2.28 -18.80
C TRP A 177 7.48 2.08 -20.29
N VAL A 178 6.61 1.33 -20.95
CA VAL A 178 6.70 1.05 -22.38
C VAL A 178 6.22 2.25 -23.20
N LYS A 179 5.00 2.74 -22.94
CA LYS A 179 4.33 3.74 -23.77
C LYS A 179 4.85 5.17 -23.54
N LYS A 180 5.23 5.52 -22.31
CA LYS A 180 5.62 6.89 -21.94
C LYS A 180 7.11 7.07 -21.67
N LEU A 181 7.77 6.05 -21.12
CA LEU A 181 9.20 6.11 -20.83
C LEU A 181 10.07 5.37 -21.87
N HIS A 182 9.45 4.75 -22.87
CA HIS A 182 10.12 4.07 -23.99
C HIS A 182 11.10 2.96 -23.59
N TYR A 183 10.86 2.29 -22.46
CA TYR A 183 11.66 1.13 -22.06
C TYR A 183 11.32 -0.09 -22.91
N LYS A 184 12.36 -0.80 -23.38
CA LYS A 184 12.22 -2.08 -24.09
C LYS A 184 11.94 -3.24 -23.12
N ILE A 185 10.79 -3.24 -22.47
CA ILE A 185 10.30 -4.32 -21.59
C ILE A 185 8.87 -4.72 -22.02
N PRO A 186 8.41 -5.94 -21.73
CA PRO A 186 7.05 -6.32 -22.10
C PRO A 186 6.01 -5.66 -21.19
N ILE A 187 4.89 -5.22 -21.78
CA ILE A 187 3.63 -5.03 -21.04
C ILE A 187 3.18 -6.42 -20.59
N ILE A 188 2.83 -6.56 -19.32
CA ILE A 188 2.48 -7.84 -18.71
C ILE A 188 1.07 -7.81 -18.13
N LEU A 189 0.45 -8.98 -18.04
CA LEU A 189 -0.84 -9.12 -17.37
C LEU A 189 -0.70 -8.86 -15.85
N PRO A 190 -1.75 -8.34 -15.17
CA PRO A 190 -1.76 -8.15 -13.72
C PRO A 190 -1.37 -9.42 -12.95
N LYS A 191 -1.86 -10.59 -13.38
CA LYS A 191 -1.48 -11.90 -12.80
C LYS A 191 0.03 -12.18 -12.85
N THR A 192 0.72 -11.73 -13.90
CA THR A 192 2.17 -11.94 -14.06
C THR A 192 2.93 -11.07 -13.07
N ALA A 193 2.50 -9.83 -12.86
CA ALA A 193 3.04 -8.95 -11.83
C ALA A 193 2.79 -9.50 -10.43
N ALA A 194 1.59 -10.02 -10.16
CA ALA A 194 1.24 -10.64 -8.88
C ALA A 194 2.14 -11.85 -8.56
N LYS A 195 2.39 -12.74 -9.54
CA LYS A 195 3.37 -13.84 -9.40
C LYS A 195 4.78 -13.35 -9.05
N ARG A 196 5.23 -12.24 -9.66
CA ARG A 196 6.54 -11.63 -9.35
C ARG A 196 6.59 -11.13 -7.91
N LEU A 197 5.51 -10.48 -7.44
CA LEU A 197 5.41 -10.00 -6.06
C LEU A 197 5.41 -11.13 -5.04
N LEU A 198 4.64 -12.20 -5.28
CA LEU A 198 4.58 -13.37 -4.40
C LEU A 198 5.95 -14.08 -4.31
N ARG A 199 6.61 -14.32 -5.45
CA ARG A 199 7.97 -14.89 -5.47
C ARG A 199 9.00 -14.02 -4.76
N LEU A 200 8.87 -12.70 -4.83
CA LEU A 200 9.73 -11.79 -4.07
C LEU A 200 9.44 -11.88 -2.58
N THR A 201 8.16 -11.99 -2.21
CA THR A 201 7.70 -12.17 -0.83
C THR A 201 8.29 -13.42 -0.21
N GLU A 202 8.19 -14.58 -0.87
CA GLU A 202 8.68 -15.88 -0.35
C GLU A 202 10.18 -15.89 -0.01
N ARG A 203 10.96 -14.97 -0.56
CA ARG A 203 12.41 -14.86 -0.35
C ARG A 203 12.79 -13.92 0.80
N ASN A 204 11.82 -13.21 1.38
CA ASN A 204 12.02 -12.17 2.37
C ASN A 204 11.05 -12.30 3.53
N HIS A 205 11.48 -11.94 4.74
CA HIS A 205 10.56 -11.93 5.88
C HIS A 205 9.56 -10.78 5.76
N PHE A 206 9.96 -9.66 5.16
CA PHE A 206 9.06 -8.53 4.91
C PHE A 206 9.22 -8.01 3.48
N THR A 207 8.13 -7.98 2.73
CA THR A 207 8.08 -7.34 1.42
C THR A 207 7.00 -6.27 1.43
N MET A 208 7.32 -5.10 0.86
CA MET A 208 6.36 -4.03 0.69
C MET A 208 6.19 -3.72 -0.80
N PHE A 209 4.95 -3.49 -1.23
CA PHE A 209 4.58 -2.91 -2.52
C PHE A 209 3.70 -1.68 -2.30
N GLU A 210 3.99 -0.59 -3.00
CA GLU A 210 3.24 0.67 -2.97
C GLU A 210 2.47 0.87 -4.27
N TYR A 211 1.18 1.24 -4.17
CA TYR A 211 0.35 1.66 -5.28
C TYR A 211 -0.30 3.01 -4.97
N PHE A 212 0.16 4.07 -5.63
CA PHE A 212 -0.30 5.44 -5.36
C PHE A 212 -1.32 5.98 -6.39
N HIS A 213 -1.60 5.24 -7.46
CA HIS A 213 -2.45 5.74 -8.55
C HIS A 213 -3.92 5.91 -8.14
N THR A 214 -4.39 5.20 -7.11
CA THR A 214 -5.75 5.36 -6.56
C THR A 214 -5.99 6.77 -6.02
N ASP A 215 -5.02 7.36 -5.33
CA ASP A 215 -5.11 8.75 -4.84
C ASP A 215 -5.16 9.77 -5.98
N HIS A 216 -4.33 9.57 -7.01
CA HIS A 216 -4.39 10.38 -8.23
C HIS A 216 -5.77 10.33 -8.92
N LEU A 217 -6.36 9.13 -9.02
CA LEU A 217 -7.69 8.95 -9.59
C LEU A 217 -8.78 9.62 -8.74
N GLY A 218 -8.70 9.52 -7.42
CA GLY A 218 -9.62 10.16 -6.49
C GLY A 218 -9.56 11.71 -6.57
N HIS A 219 -8.37 12.27 -6.73
CA HIS A 219 -8.17 13.70 -7.06
C HIS A 219 -8.70 14.10 -8.45
N GLY A 220 -9.22 13.16 -9.25
CA GLY A 220 -9.75 13.40 -10.58
C GLY A 220 -8.66 13.59 -11.64
N ARG A 221 -7.43 13.12 -11.39
CA ARG A 221 -6.37 13.06 -12.40
C ARG A 221 -6.56 11.79 -13.23
N ASN A 222 -6.17 11.82 -14.51
CA ASN A 222 -6.20 10.65 -15.41
C ASN A 222 -7.59 9.97 -15.52
N LYS A 223 -8.68 10.75 -15.49
CA LYS A 223 -10.05 10.21 -15.53
C LYS A 223 -10.35 9.30 -16.73
N GLY A 224 -9.68 9.52 -17.85
CA GLY A 224 -9.84 8.70 -19.06
C GLY A 224 -9.47 7.23 -18.86
N ASP A 225 -8.60 6.94 -17.88
CA ASP A 225 -8.05 5.59 -17.67
C ASP A 225 -8.60 4.93 -16.38
N MET A 226 -9.61 5.51 -15.73
CA MET A 226 -10.02 5.07 -14.37
C MET A 226 -10.44 3.60 -14.36
N GLU A 227 -11.33 3.18 -15.26
CA GLU A 227 -11.83 1.81 -15.32
C GLU A 227 -10.70 0.81 -15.59
N GLU A 228 -9.85 1.09 -16.58
CA GLU A 228 -8.70 0.24 -16.93
C GLU A 228 -7.72 0.11 -15.75
N ARG A 229 -7.32 1.22 -15.14
CA ARG A 229 -6.37 1.21 -14.01
C ARG A 229 -6.92 0.50 -12.78
N LEU A 230 -8.21 0.68 -12.50
CA LEU A 230 -8.85 0.00 -11.38
C LEU A 230 -9.05 -1.50 -11.68
N SER A 231 -9.33 -1.87 -12.93
CA SER A 231 -9.38 -3.28 -13.34
C SER A 231 -8.00 -3.95 -13.22
N VAL A 232 -6.92 -3.27 -13.61
CA VAL A 232 -5.54 -3.77 -13.45
C VAL A 232 -5.21 -3.99 -11.96
N LEU A 233 -5.56 -3.03 -11.10
CA LEU A 233 -5.35 -3.14 -9.65
C LEU A 233 -6.17 -4.30 -9.05
N ASP A 234 -7.45 -4.39 -9.40
CA ASP A 234 -8.34 -5.41 -8.86
C ASP A 234 -7.94 -6.82 -9.30
N ASP A 235 -7.61 -7.03 -10.57
CA ASP A 235 -7.10 -8.32 -11.07
C ASP A 235 -5.77 -8.72 -10.41
N PHE A 236 -4.89 -7.75 -10.16
CA PHE A 236 -3.64 -7.98 -9.44
C PHE A 236 -3.88 -8.40 -7.99
N LEU A 237 -4.71 -7.66 -7.26
CA LEU A 237 -5.02 -7.96 -5.86
C LEU A 237 -5.76 -9.28 -5.74
N PHE A 238 -6.73 -9.55 -6.62
CA PHE A 238 -7.48 -10.80 -6.63
C PHE A 238 -6.55 -12.01 -6.85
N TYR A 239 -5.59 -11.89 -7.77
CA TYR A 239 -4.58 -12.94 -7.95
C TYR A 239 -3.73 -13.13 -6.69
N VAL A 240 -3.25 -12.05 -6.06
CA VAL A 240 -2.48 -12.14 -4.80
C VAL A 240 -3.31 -12.80 -3.69
N PHE A 241 -4.58 -12.43 -3.52
CA PHE A 241 -5.45 -12.92 -2.44
C PHE A 241 -5.74 -14.42 -2.56
N THR A 242 -5.83 -14.92 -3.79
CA THR A 242 -6.18 -16.33 -4.09
C THR A 242 -4.97 -17.25 -4.20
N HIS A 243 -3.74 -16.71 -4.22
CA HIS A 243 -2.50 -17.47 -4.42
C HIS A 243 -1.45 -17.20 -3.33
N ILE A 244 -1.84 -16.57 -2.22
CA ILE A 244 -0.94 -16.42 -1.08
C ILE A 244 -0.72 -17.76 -0.36
N GLU A 245 0.53 -18.10 -0.12
CA GLU A 245 0.92 -19.34 0.59
C GLU A 245 0.60 -19.28 2.09
N ASN A 246 0.36 -20.45 2.69
CA ASN A 246 -0.04 -20.59 4.10
C ASN A 246 0.93 -19.95 5.12
N ASP A 247 2.22 -19.85 4.79
CA ASP A 247 3.25 -19.23 5.64
C ASP A 247 3.45 -17.72 5.42
N THR A 248 2.63 -17.13 4.56
CA THR A 248 2.64 -15.69 4.27
C THR A 248 1.43 -15.01 4.89
N ASN A 249 1.67 -13.90 5.59
CA ASN A 249 0.62 -12.98 6.02
C ASN A 249 0.57 -11.79 5.07
N LEU A 250 -0.60 -11.48 4.51
CA LEU A 250 -0.83 -10.28 3.72
C LEU A 250 -1.56 -9.23 4.54
N ILE A 251 -1.10 -8.00 4.40
CA ILE A 251 -1.79 -6.80 4.86
C ILE A 251 -1.95 -5.88 3.66
N VAL A 252 -3.18 -5.47 3.36
CA VAL A 252 -3.44 -4.32 2.50
C VAL A 252 -3.86 -3.16 3.40
N CYS A 253 -3.25 -1.99 3.26
CA CYS A 253 -3.67 -0.82 4.02
C CYS A 253 -3.59 0.47 3.19
N SER A 254 -4.36 1.45 3.65
CA SER A 254 -4.30 2.84 3.19
C SER A 254 -4.04 3.76 4.36
N ASP A 255 -3.53 4.94 4.06
CA ASP A 255 -3.28 6.05 4.98
C ASP A 255 -4.45 7.02 5.09
N HIS A 256 -5.38 7.03 4.12
CA HIS A 256 -6.61 7.81 4.17
C HIS A 256 -7.68 7.35 3.17
N GLY A 257 -8.85 7.99 3.21
CA GLY A 257 -9.88 7.89 2.16
C GLY A 257 -9.70 8.95 1.07
N ASN A 258 -10.06 8.57 -0.16
CA ASN A 258 -10.13 9.44 -1.33
C ASN A 258 -11.00 8.75 -2.42
N LEU A 259 -10.52 7.62 -2.96
CA LEU A 259 -11.10 6.95 -4.12
C LEU A 259 -12.57 6.53 -3.93
N GLU A 260 -12.98 6.25 -2.69
CA GLU A 260 -14.33 5.78 -2.37
C GLU A 260 -15.44 6.83 -2.58
N ASP A 261 -15.08 8.08 -2.86
CA ASP A 261 -16.01 9.15 -3.24
C ASP A 261 -15.40 10.08 -4.31
N ILE A 262 -15.53 9.70 -5.58
CA ILE A 262 -14.96 10.47 -6.71
C ILE A 262 -15.66 11.82 -6.97
N SER A 263 -16.72 12.13 -6.21
CA SER A 263 -17.34 13.46 -6.25
C SER A 263 -16.53 14.50 -5.47
N VAL A 264 -15.71 14.03 -4.51
CA VAL A 264 -14.84 14.86 -3.68
C VAL A 264 -13.42 14.78 -4.22
N LYS A 265 -12.88 15.91 -4.71
CA LYS A 265 -11.51 15.96 -5.26
C LYS A 265 -10.42 16.10 -4.20
N THR A 266 -10.78 16.19 -2.92
CA THR A 266 -9.85 16.19 -1.78
C THR A 266 -9.92 14.84 -1.07
N HIS A 267 -9.09 14.63 -0.06
CA HIS A 267 -9.26 13.46 0.81
C HIS A 267 -10.60 13.55 1.56
N THR A 268 -11.08 12.41 2.04
CA THR A 268 -12.33 12.31 2.79
C THR A 268 -12.08 12.10 4.28
N ARG A 269 -13.17 12.15 5.06
CA ARG A 269 -13.19 11.75 6.47
C ARG A 269 -13.58 10.29 6.67
N ASN A 270 -13.74 9.53 5.59
CA ASN A 270 -14.05 8.11 5.68
C ASN A 270 -12.85 7.37 6.29
N PRO A 271 -13.09 6.27 7.02
CA PRO A 271 -11.99 5.47 7.53
C PRO A 271 -11.17 4.87 6.37
N ALA A 272 -9.87 4.73 6.58
CA ALA A 272 -9.01 4.02 5.64
C ALA A 272 -9.37 2.53 5.63
N LEU A 273 -9.25 1.90 4.46
CA LEU A 273 -9.50 0.47 4.31
C LEU A 273 -8.28 -0.34 4.76
N THR A 274 -8.50 -1.44 5.47
CA THR A 274 -7.45 -2.42 5.79
C THR A 274 -7.97 -3.84 5.57
N ILE A 275 -7.14 -4.69 4.97
CA ILE A 275 -7.40 -6.12 4.78
C ILE A 275 -6.24 -6.90 5.39
N THR A 276 -6.54 -8.00 6.09
CA THR A 276 -5.56 -8.97 6.57
C THR A 276 -5.93 -10.35 6.07
N ILE A 277 -4.95 -11.08 5.51
CA ILE A 277 -5.12 -12.46 4.99
C ILE A 277 -3.97 -13.35 5.49
N GLY A 278 -4.28 -14.60 5.84
CA GLY A 278 -3.30 -15.60 6.28
C GLY A 278 -3.50 -16.05 7.73
N LYS A 279 -2.63 -16.94 8.21
CA LYS A 279 -2.78 -17.59 9.52
C LYS A 279 -2.85 -16.63 10.73
N ASP A 280 -2.16 -15.49 10.65
CA ASP A 280 -2.14 -14.48 11.72
C ASP A 280 -3.19 -13.36 11.48
N ALA A 281 -4.09 -13.49 10.50
CA ALA A 281 -5.00 -12.43 10.08
C ALA A 281 -5.94 -11.94 11.19
N LYS A 282 -6.48 -12.86 12.01
CA LYS A 282 -7.34 -12.53 13.17
C LYS A 282 -6.58 -11.73 14.24
N ILE A 283 -5.31 -12.09 14.47
CA ILE A 283 -4.43 -11.39 15.43
C ILE A 283 -4.15 -9.97 14.93
N LEU A 284 -3.81 -9.82 13.65
CA LEU A 284 -3.58 -8.52 13.02
C LEU A 284 -4.85 -7.64 13.10
N ARG A 285 -6.00 -8.18 12.72
CA ARG A 285 -7.31 -7.52 12.78
C ARG A 285 -7.60 -6.95 14.16
N ARG A 286 -7.35 -7.71 15.22
CA ARG A 286 -7.60 -7.30 16.62
C ARG A 286 -6.62 -6.22 17.10
N LYS A 287 -5.38 -6.23 16.61
CA LYS A 287 -4.31 -5.31 17.03
C LYS A 287 -4.34 -3.97 16.28
N ILE A 288 -4.88 -3.91 15.07
CA ILE A 288 -4.89 -2.70 14.23
C ILE A 288 -6.20 -1.93 14.43
N LYS A 289 -6.11 -0.73 15.00
CA LYS A 289 -7.22 0.23 15.14
C LYS A 289 -6.91 1.56 14.47
N HIS A 290 -5.68 2.03 14.59
CA HIS A 290 -5.17 3.27 14.00
C HIS A 290 -4.01 2.96 13.06
N LEU A 291 -3.67 3.89 12.16
CA LEU A 291 -2.56 3.72 11.23
C LEU A 291 -1.25 3.32 11.92
N TYR A 292 -0.97 3.91 13.09
CA TYR A 292 0.25 3.64 13.86
C TYR A 292 0.31 2.27 14.54
N ASP A 293 -0.80 1.52 14.56
CA ASP A 293 -0.80 0.16 15.11
C ASP A 293 -0.23 -0.86 14.11
N ILE A 294 -0.24 -0.54 12.80
CA ILE A 294 0.14 -1.45 11.71
C ILE A 294 1.57 -1.96 11.88
N LYS A 295 2.56 -1.08 12.04
CA LYS A 295 3.96 -1.49 12.24
C LYS A 295 4.11 -2.45 13.42
N LYS A 296 3.51 -2.11 14.57
CA LYS A 296 3.64 -2.90 15.80
C LYS A 296 2.96 -4.26 15.66
N ALA A 297 1.80 -4.31 14.99
CA ALA A 297 1.09 -5.55 14.71
C ALA A 297 1.92 -6.47 13.82
N ILE A 298 2.51 -5.95 12.74
CA ILE A 298 3.38 -6.70 11.82
C ILE A 298 4.65 -7.20 12.52
N LEU A 299 5.40 -6.31 13.19
CA LEU A 299 6.63 -6.71 13.89
C LEU A 299 6.37 -7.74 15.00
N GLY A 300 5.20 -7.67 15.63
CA GLY A 300 4.77 -8.65 16.65
C GLY A 300 4.56 -10.07 16.12
N LEU A 301 4.65 -10.30 14.80
CA LEU A 301 4.65 -11.64 14.21
C LEU A 301 6.05 -12.29 14.14
N TYR A 302 7.11 -11.51 14.43
CA TYR A 302 8.52 -11.89 14.29
C TYR A 302 9.31 -11.78 15.60
N LYS A 303 8.61 -11.48 16.70
CA LYS A 303 9.13 -11.51 18.07
C LYS A 303 8.58 -12.75 18.75
#